data_AF-A0A101GRL6-F1
#
_entry.id   AF-A0A101GRL6-F1
#
_cell.length_a   1.000
_cell.length_b   1.000
_cell.length_c   1.000
_cell.angle_alpha   90.00
_cell.angle_beta   90.00
_cell.angle_gamma   90.00
#
_symmetry.space_group_name_H-M   'P 1'
#
loop_
_entity.id
_entity.type
_entity.pdbx_description
1 polymer ?
#
loop_
_entity_poly.entity_id
_entity_poly.type
_entity_poly.pdbx_seq_one_letter_code
_entity_poly.pdbx_strand_id
1 'polypeptide(L)'
;TLCLPRSEWRKLAALLESRLAGQISMFEEEYPVVADAADKAFEHYKFVQAHTKERITKKDKREIIPVDLQSITTGYSRSLGPELVANTFWEHLDFDQILKSGGFDQKQISLAKAVIIGRLIAPASELRTRQWLSQGTALAEMLPVDLTNAGKDAFYEIADLLYTKNGPSVHSRKIVF
;
A
#
# COMPACT_ATOMS: atom_id res chain seq x y z
N THR A 1 -13.60 -14.13 28.82
CA THR A 1 -14.47 -14.71 29.85
C THR A 1 -13.96 -14.25 31.20
N LEU A 2 -14.83 -13.72 32.07
CA LEU A 2 -14.43 -13.19 33.38
C LEU A 2 -14.20 -14.37 34.34
N CYS A 3 -12.96 -14.56 34.79
CA CYS A 3 -12.59 -15.61 35.75
C CYS A 3 -12.90 -15.17 37.18
N LEU A 4 -14.20 -15.01 37.52
CA LEU A 4 -14.66 -14.65 38.85
C LEU A 4 -15.72 -15.62 39.38
N PRO A 5 -15.65 -16.04 40.65
CA PRO A 5 -16.66 -16.89 41.26
C PRO A 5 -18.01 -16.18 41.34
N ARG A 6 -19.11 -16.94 41.20
CA ARG A 6 -20.49 -16.38 41.19
C ARG A 6 -20.86 -15.59 42.45
N SER A 7 -20.21 -15.88 43.58
CA SER A 7 -20.39 -15.16 44.85
C SER A 7 -20.02 -13.67 44.75
N GLU A 8 -19.12 -13.30 43.84
CA GLU A 8 -18.60 -11.92 43.71
C GLU A 8 -19.32 -11.11 42.62
N TRP A 9 -20.21 -11.73 41.86
CA TRP A 9 -20.92 -11.07 40.76
C TRP A 9 -21.80 -9.91 41.23
N ARG A 10 -22.35 -9.99 42.45
CA ARG A 10 -23.14 -8.88 43.02
C ARG A 10 -22.28 -7.64 43.25
N LYS A 11 -21.02 -7.83 43.66
CA LYS A 11 -20.05 -6.73 43.86
C LYS A 11 -19.61 -6.17 42.50
N LEU A 12 -19.32 -7.05 41.54
CA LEU A 12 -19.00 -6.66 40.16
C LEU A 12 -20.12 -5.83 39.53
N ALA A 13 -21.38 -6.25 39.70
CA ALA A 13 -22.53 -5.54 39.15
C ALA A 13 -22.65 -4.12 39.73
N ALA A 14 -22.53 -3.96 41.05
CA ALA A 14 -22.56 -2.65 41.69
C ALA A 14 -21.44 -1.72 41.19
N LEU A 15 -20.23 -2.26 41.00
CA LEU A 15 -19.08 -1.52 40.45
C LEU A 15 -19.24 -1.13 38.98
N LEU A 16 -19.91 -1.95 38.17
CA LEU A 16 -20.22 -1.63 36.78
C LEU A 16 -21.36 -0.61 36.67
N GLU A 17 -22.36 -0.70 37.53
CA GLU A 17 -23.44 0.29 37.64
C GLU A 17 -22.91 1.67 38.02
N SER A 18 -22.00 1.75 39.01
CA SER A 18 -21.37 3.02 39.39
C SER A 18 -20.54 3.60 38.23
N ARG A 19 -19.75 2.76 37.54
CA ARG A 19 -18.95 3.17 36.36
C ARG A 19 -19.84 3.69 35.22
N LEU A 20 -20.97 3.02 34.94
CA LEU A 20 -21.95 3.47 33.94
C LEU A 20 -22.60 4.81 34.33
N ALA A 21 -22.79 5.06 35.63
CA ALA A 21 -23.26 6.34 36.17
C ALA A 21 -22.17 7.42 36.27
N GLY A 22 -20.91 7.11 35.92
CA GLY A 22 -19.78 8.04 36.00
C GLY A 22 -19.23 8.25 37.42
N GLN A 23 -19.52 7.33 38.34
CA GLN A 23 -19.11 7.39 39.74
C GLN A 23 -18.06 6.32 40.06
N ILE A 24 -17.08 6.69 40.88
CA ILE A 24 -16.06 5.77 41.41
C ILE A 24 -16.54 5.28 42.78
N SER A 25 -16.50 3.97 43.00
CA SER A 25 -16.89 3.39 44.29
C SER A 25 -15.77 3.56 45.31
N MET A 26 -16.11 3.99 46.53
CA MET A 26 -15.15 4.20 47.63
C MET A 26 -14.56 2.88 48.17
N PHE A 27 -15.10 1.72 47.79
CA PHE A 27 -14.75 0.41 48.34
C PHE A 27 -13.96 -0.47 47.35
N GLU A 28 -13.40 0.11 46.29
CA GLU A 28 -12.62 -0.65 45.28
C GLU A 28 -11.33 -1.23 45.86
N GLU A 29 -10.74 -0.56 46.85
CA GLU A 29 -9.54 -1.01 47.55
C GLU A 29 -9.77 -2.28 48.38
N GLU A 30 -11.02 -2.57 48.77
CA GLU A 30 -11.36 -3.78 49.53
C GLU A 30 -11.37 -5.05 48.65
N TYR A 31 -11.54 -4.92 47.32
CA TYR A 31 -11.69 -6.05 46.40
C TYR A 31 -10.97 -5.80 45.05
N PRO A 32 -9.62 -5.79 45.01
CA PRO A 32 -8.85 -5.39 43.84
C PRO A 32 -9.07 -6.29 42.61
N VAL A 33 -9.33 -7.59 42.81
CA VAL A 33 -9.58 -8.55 41.72
C VAL A 33 -10.92 -8.28 41.02
N VAL A 34 -11.93 -7.83 41.77
CA VAL A 34 -13.26 -7.51 41.23
C VAL A 34 -13.24 -6.15 40.53
N ALA A 35 -12.47 -5.20 41.05
CA ALA A 35 -12.27 -3.88 40.43
C ALA A 35 -11.57 -3.99 39.06
N ASP A 36 -10.45 -4.73 38.97
CA ASP A 36 -9.74 -4.95 37.69
C ASP A 36 -10.63 -5.67 36.65
N ALA A 37 -11.43 -6.62 37.10
CA ALA A 37 -12.41 -7.29 36.23
C ALA A 37 -13.52 -6.34 35.74
N ALA A 38 -13.99 -5.43 36.59
CA ALA A 38 -14.95 -4.39 36.22
C ALA A 38 -14.35 -3.39 35.22
N ASP A 39 -13.09 -2.98 35.40
CA ASP A 39 -12.39 -2.10 34.48
C ASP A 39 -12.22 -2.73 33.10
N LYS A 40 -11.77 -3.99 33.04
CA LYS A 40 -11.66 -4.74 31.78
C LYS A 40 -13.00 -4.89 31.07
N ALA A 41 -14.06 -5.17 31.81
CA ALA A 41 -15.41 -5.29 31.26
C ALA A 41 -15.95 -3.94 30.75
N PHE A 42 -15.68 -2.85 31.48
CA PHE A 42 -16.12 -1.51 31.13
C PHE A 42 -15.37 -0.94 29.93
N GLU A 43 -14.06 -1.15 29.82
CA GLU A 43 -13.27 -0.78 28.64
C GLU A 43 -13.71 -1.55 27.39
N HIS A 44 -13.99 -2.86 27.53
CA HIS A 44 -14.58 -3.63 26.44
C HIS A 44 -15.97 -3.10 26.04
N TYR A 45 -16.82 -2.75 27.01
CA TYR A 45 -18.12 -2.14 26.74
C TYR A 45 -18.00 -0.80 26.00
N LYS A 46 -17.11 0.10 26.44
CA LYS A 46 -16.84 1.38 25.75
C LYS A 46 -16.39 1.16 24.31
N PHE A 47 -15.45 0.24 24.10
CA PHE A 47 -14.94 -0.09 22.76
C PHE A 47 -16.05 -0.57 21.82
N VAL A 48 -16.90 -1.49 22.31
CA VAL A 48 -18.06 -2.00 21.55
C VAL A 48 -19.12 -0.92 21.32
N GLN A 49 -19.37 -0.06 22.30
CA GLN A 49 -20.35 1.01 22.19
C GLN A 49 -19.88 2.08 21.19
N ALA A 50 -18.60 2.44 21.17
CA ALA A 50 -18.02 3.36 20.20
C ALA A 50 -18.15 2.81 18.77
N HIS A 51 -17.77 1.56 18.54
CA HIS A 51 -17.91 0.91 17.23
C HIS A 51 -19.37 0.78 16.79
N THR A 52 -20.27 0.49 17.73
CA THR A 52 -21.72 0.42 17.46
C THR A 52 -22.29 1.79 17.11
N LYS A 53 -21.92 2.85 17.86
CA LYS A 53 -22.33 4.23 17.57
C LYS A 53 -21.80 4.73 16.23
N GLU A 54 -20.55 4.42 15.88
CA GLU A 54 -19.98 4.72 14.57
C GLU A 54 -20.71 3.99 13.43
N ARG A 55 -21.10 2.73 13.65
CA ARG A 55 -21.91 1.97 12.67
C ARG A 55 -23.31 2.54 12.50
N ILE A 56 -23.96 2.97 13.59
CA ILE A 56 -25.30 3.56 13.56
C ILE A 56 -25.27 4.94 12.90
N THR A 57 -24.32 5.81 13.26
CA THR A 57 -24.14 7.12 12.61
C THR A 57 -23.76 7.00 11.14
N LYS A 58 -22.92 6.02 10.77
CA LYS A 58 -22.68 5.64 9.37
C LYS A 58 -23.89 5.00 8.70
N LYS A 59 -24.95 4.61 9.40
CA LYS A 59 -26.18 4.06 8.80
C LYS A 59 -27.19 5.17 8.55
N ASP A 60 -27.35 6.10 9.50
CA ASP A 60 -28.23 7.27 9.36
C ASP A 60 -27.74 8.27 8.29
N LYS A 61 -26.43 8.33 8.03
CA LYS A 61 -25.85 9.20 7.00
C LYS A 61 -25.64 8.52 5.64
N ARG A 62 -26.26 7.35 5.38
CA ARG A 62 -26.13 6.69 4.07
C ARG A 62 -27.03 7.36 3.05
N GLU A 63 -26.41 8.12 2.17
CA GLU A 63 -27.00 8.46 0.89
C GLU A 63 -26.86 7.24 -0.04
N ILE A 64 -28.00 6.68 -0.48
CA ILE A 64 -28.02 5.55 -1.40
C ILE A 64 -28.14 6.13 -2.81
N ILE A 65 -27.08 5.98 -3.60
CA ILE A 65 -27.05 6.40 -5.00
C ILE A 65 -27.36 5.16 -5.85
N PRO A 66 -28.49 5.12 -6.60
CA PRO A 66 -28.76 4.02 -7.52
C PRO A 66 -27.76 4.06 -8.67
N VAL A 67 -27.09 2.92 -8.91
CA VAL A 67 -26.10 2.76 -9.98
C VAL A 67 -26.59 1.66 -10.93
N ASP A 68 -26.58 1.92 -12.23
CA ASP A 68 -26.86 0.90 -13.23
C ASP A 68 -25.64 0.01 -13.44
N LEU A 69 -25.71 -1.22 -12.92
CA LEU A 69 -24.63 -2.20 -13.03
C LEU A 69 -24.32 -2.60 -14.48
N GLN A 70 -25.27 -2.48 -15.40
CA GLN A 70 -25.05 -2.80 -16.82
C GLN A 70 -24.21 -1.74 -17.54
N SER A 71 -24.16 -0.51 -17.00
CA SER A 71 -23.36 0.59 -17.53
C SER A 71 -21.91 0.58 -17.06
N ILE A 72 -21.58 -0.21 -16.01
CA ILE A 72 -20.25 -0.23 -15.42
C ILE A 72 -19.28 -1.01 -16.32
N THR A 73 -18.27 -0.31 -16.80
CA THR A 73 -17.14 -0.91 -17.53
C THR A 73 -15.85 -0.74 -16.76
N THR A 74 -14.92 -1.66 -16.94
CA THR A 74 -13.57 -1.55 -16.38
C THR A 74 -12.63 -1.05 -17.48
N GLY A 75 -11.83 -0.04 -17.18
CA GLY A 75 -10.89 0.53 -18.13
C GLY A 75 -9.65 -0.36 -18.29
N TYR A 76 -8.68 -0.18 -17.39
CA TYR A 76 -7.45 -0.96 -17.37
C TYR A 76 -7.38 -1.77 -16.08
N SER A 77 -7.11 -3.07 -16.20
CA SER A 77 -6.78 -3.95 -15.07
C SER A 77 -5.29 -4.21 -15.09
N ARG A 78 -4.54 -3.65 -14.13
CA ARG A 78 -3.07 -3.64 -14.07
C ARG A 78 -2.57 -3.99 -12.67
N SER A 79 -1.37 -4.58 -12.58
CA SER A 79 -0.68 -4.79 -11.31
C SER A 79 -0.03 -3.50 -10.78
N LEU A 80 -0.06 -3.32 -9.46
CA LEU A 80 0.52 -2.16 -8.76
C LEU A 80 1.38 -2.54 -7.53
N GLY A 81 1.25 -3.75 -6.99
CA GLY A 81 1.89 -4.14 -5.73
C GLY A 81 3.41 -4.07 -5.76
N PRO A 82 4.09 -4.98 -6.49
CA PRO A 82 5.55 -4.97 -6.59
C PRO A 82 6.09 -3.70 -7.27
N GLU A 83 5.32 -3.09 -8.18
CA GLU A 83 5.66 -1.83 -8.83
C GLU A 83 5.80 -0.68 -7.85
N LEU A 84 4.85 -0.57 -6.91
CA LEU A 84 4.87 0.49 -5.91
C LEU A 84 6.12 0.36 -5.04
N VAL A 85 6.48 -0.86 -4.63
CA VAL A 85 7.70 -1.11 -3.84
C VAL A 85 8.95 -0.79 -4.66
N ALA A 86 9.02 -1.22 -5.92
CA ALA A 86 10.16 -0.90 -6.77
C ALA A 86 10.30 0.61 -7.01
N ASN A 87 9.18 1.31 -7.19
CA ASN A 87 9.14 2.75 -7.38
C ASN A 87 9.56 3.52 -6.12
N THR A 88 9.14 3.11 -4.93
CA THR A 88 9.57 3.77 -3.69
C THR A 88 11.07 3.64 -3.48
N PHE A 89 11.65 2.47 -3.73
CA PHE A 89 13.11 2.31 -3.66
C PHE A 89 13.84 3.06 -4.77
N TRP A 90 13.27 3.16 -5.96
CA TRP A 90 13.80 4.00 -7.04
C TRP A 90 13.94 5.46 -6.61
N GLU A 91 12.91 6.00 -5.96
CA GLU A 91 12.89 7.36 -5.40
C GLU A 91 13.86 7.50 -4.22
N HIS A 92 13.87 6.56 -3.28
CA HIS A 92 14.78 6.59 -2.12
C HIS A 92 16.27 6.54 -2.49
N LEU A 93 16.59 5.92 -3.62
CA LEU A 93 17.96 5.82 -4.12
C LEU A 93 18.32 6.97 -5.06
N ASP A 94 17.42 7.93 -5.28
CA ASP A 94 17.60 9.05 -6.21
C ASP A 94 18.07 8.61 -7.61
N PHE A 95 17.56 7.47 -8.11
CA PHE A 95 18.00 6.89 -9.38
C PHE A 95 17.84 7.86 -10.56
N ASP A 96 16.80 8.70 -10.53
CA ASP A 96 16.61 9.75 -11.52
C ASP A 96 17.80 10.72 -11.56
N GLN A 97 18.34 11.13 -10.40
CA GLN A 97 19.49 12.04 -10.33
C GLN A 97 20.78 11.34 -10.75
N ILE A 98 20.95 10.07 -10.37
CA ILE A 98 22.09 9.24 -10.79
C ILE A 98 22.13 9.17 -12.31
N LEU A 99 21.01 8.82 -12.96
CA LEU A 99 20.93 8.72 -14.41
C LEU A 99 21.09 10.09 -15.10
N LYS A 100 20.50 11.17 -14.55
CA LYS A 100 20.72 12.54 -15.05
C LYS A 100 22.20 12.91 -15.04
N SER A 101 22.91 12.60 -13.95
CA SER A 101 24.35 12.85 -13.83
C SER A 101 25.18 12.04 -14.85
N GLY A 102 24.69 10.86 -15.26
CA GLY A 102 25.27 10.04 -16.33
C GLY A 102 25.00 10.54 -17.75
N GLY A 103 24.22 11.61 -17.91
CA GLY A 103 23.86 12.23 -19.18
C GLY A 103 22.59 11.68 -19.83
N PHE A 104 21.72 11.03 -19.06
CA PHE A 104 20.45 10.51 -19.58
C PHE A 104 19.39 11.62 -19.64
N ASP A 105 18.68 11.70 -20.76
CA ASP A 105 17.51 12.56 -20.87
C ASP A 105 16.26 11.97 -20.16
N GLN A 106 15.19 12.74 -20.04
CA GLN A 106 14.00 12.32 -19.28
C GLN A 106 13.27 11.11 -19.90
N LYS A 107 13.33 10.96 -21.23
CA LYS A 107 12.75 9.81 -21.93
C LYS A 107 13.61 8.57 -21.70
N GLN A 108 14.93 8.70 -21.76
CA GLN A 108 15.89 7.65 -21.46
C GLN A 108 15.79 7.20 -20.00
N ILE A 109 15.59 8.12 -19.05
CA ILE A 109 15.35 7.78 -17.64
C ILE A 109 14.06 6.96 -17.50
N SER A 110 12.99 7.36 -18.17
CA SER A 110 11.71 6.63 -18.14
C SER A 110 11.87 5.22 -18.73
N LEU A 111 12.59 5.10 -19.85
CA LEU A 111 12.93 3.82 -20.47
C LEU A 111 13.82 2.95 -19.56
N ALA A 112 14.82 3.55 -18.92
CA ALA A 112 15.72 2.87 -17.99
C ALA A 112 14.95 2.35 -16.78
N LYS A 113 14.06 3.16 -16.20
CA LYS A 113 13.17 2.77 -15.11
C LYS A 113 12.29 1.59 -15.50
N ALA A 114 11.66 1.65 -16.68
CA ALA A 114 10.83 0.57 -17.20
C ALA A 114 11.62 -0.75 -17.39
N VAL A 115 12.85 -0.68 -17.93
CA VAL A 115 13.69 -1.86 -18.16
C VAL A 115 14.24 -2.44 -16.86
N ILE A 116 14.71 -1.60 -15.94
CA ILE A 116 15.28 -2.04 -14.66
C ILE A 116 14.19 -2.66 -13.78
N ILE A 117 13.06 -1.97 -13.61
CA ILE A 117 11.95 -2.49 -12.80
C ILE A 117 11.27 -3.68 -13.50
N GLY A 118 11.16 -3.66 -14.82
CA GLY A 118 10.67 -4.80 -15.60
C GLY A 118 11.51 -6.05 -15.37
N ARG A 119 12.84 -5.95 -15.36
CA ARG A 119 13.73 -7.06 -15.00
C ARG A 119 13.59 -7.51 -13.56
N LEU A 120 13.28 -6.61 -12.63
CA LEU A 120 13.09 -6.93 -11.22
C LEU A 120 11.78 -7.70 -10.97
N ILE A 121 10.69 -7.31 -11.63
CA ILE A 121 9.33 -7.81 -11.36
C ILE A 121 8.92 -8.93 -12.33
N ALA A 122 9.18 -8.76 -13.62
CA ALA A 122 8.73 -9.62 -14.70
C ALA A 122 9.89 -9.93 -15.68
N PRO A 123 10.94 -10.63 -15.22
CA PRO A 123 12.16 -10.84 -16.00
C PRO A 123 11.87 -11.55 -17.32
N ALA A 124 12.15 -10.85 -18.44
CA ALA A 124 11.94 -11.35 -19.80
C ALA A 124 12.81 -10.56 -20.81
N SER A 125 12.56 -10.75 -22.11
CA SER A 125 13.18 -9.94 -23.16
C SER A 125 12.64 -8.51 -23.20
N GLU A 126 13.38 -7.57 -23.78
CA GLU A 126 12.93 -6.16 -23.90
C GLU A 126 11.61 -6.00 -24.64
N LEU A 127 11.37 -6.85 -25.64
CA LEU A 127 10.08 -6.92 -26.31
C LEU A 127 8.94 -7.31 -25.35
N ARG A 128 9.19 -8.26 -24.45
CA ARG A 128 8.23 -8.66 -23.42
C ARG A 128 8.08 -7.59 -22.33
N THR A 129 9.17 -6.92 -21.94
CA THR A 129 9.12 -5.77 -21.02
C THR A 129 8.23 -4.65 -21.56
N ARG A 130 8.36 -4.31 -22.85
CA ARG A 130 7.47 -3.35 -23.52
C ARG A 130 6.01 -3.79 -23.45
N GLN A 131 5.73 -5.06 -23.76
CA GLN A 131 4.36 -5.58 -23.71
C GLN A 131 3.81 -5.53 -22.29
N TRP A 132 4.61 -5.95 -21.31
CA TRP A 132 4.26 -5.88 -19.89
C TRP A 132 3.95 -4.45 -19.47
N LEU A 133 4.80 -3.47 -19.82
CA LEU A 133 4.61 -2.05 -19.51
C LEU A 133 3.28 -1.50 -20.06
N SER A 134 2.92 -1.87 -21.29
CA SER A 134 1.71 -1.35 -21.95
C SER A 134 0.41 -1.98 -21.45
N GLN A 135 0.43 -3.27 -21.08
CA GLN A 135 -0.79 -4.06 -20.86
C GLN A 135 -0.94 -4.58 -19.44
N GLY A 136 0.17 -4.85 -18.74
CA GLY A 136 0.16 -5.65 -17.51
C GLY A 136 0.33 -4.84 -16.23
N THR A 137 0.99 -3.68 -16.29
CA THR A 137 1.46 -2.98 -15.09
C THR A 137 1.04 -1.51 -15.04
N ALA A 138 0.80 -1.01 -13.83
CA ALA A 138 0.55 0.39 -13.54
C ALA A 138 1.86 1.22 -13.50
N LEU A 139 3.03 0.58 -13.67
CA LEU A 139 4.31 1.28 -13.70
C LEU A 139 4.34 2.41 -14.75
N ALA A 140 3.64 2.24 -15.87
CA ALA A 140 3.53 3.25 -16.93
C ALA A 140 3.02 4.61 -16.42
N GLU A 141 2.17 4.63 -15.39
CA GLU A 141 1.61 5.84 -14.79
C GLU A 141 2.59 6.54 -13.83
N MET A 142 3.64 5.83 -13.39
CA MET A 142 4.70 6.32 -12.50
C MET A 142 5.97 6.74 -13.25
N LEU A 143 5.92 6.71 -14.58
CA LEU A 143 7.04 7.13 -15.41
C LEU A 143 7.03 8.67 -15.56
N PRO A 144 8.21 9.31 -15.54
CA PRO A 144 8.28 10.75 -15.78
C PRO A 144 7.77 11.19 -17.16
N VAL A 145 7.90 10.31 -18.16
CA VAL A 145 7.44 10.53 -19.53
C VAL A 145 6.63 9.32 -19.98
N ASP A 146 5.52 9.58 -20.66
CA ASP A 146 4.71 8.54 -21.28
C ASP A 146 5.48 7.82 -22.40
N LEU A 147 5.56 6.49 -22.30
CA LEU A 147 6.25 5.62 -23.24
C LEU A 147 5.31 4.88 -24.20
N THR A 148 4.02 5.21 -24.23
CA THR A 148 3.04 4.52 -25.09
C THR A 148 3.47 4.50 -26.57
N ASN A 149 4.10 5.58 -27.05
CA ASN A 149 4.60 5.73 -28.42
C ASN A 149 6.08 5.35 -28.61
N ALA A 150 6.77 4.85 -27.57
CA ALA A 150 8.14 4.38 -27.75
C ALA A 150 8.17 3.24 -28.78
N GLY A 151 9.26 3.12 -29.56
CA GLY A 151 9.47 1.96 -30.44
C GLY A 151 9.94 0.74 -29.65
N LYS A 152 9.92 -0.45 -30.25
CA LYS A 152 10.56 -1.64 -29.64
C LYS A 152 12.06 -1.43 -29.46
N ASP A 153 12.71 -0.78 -30.42
CA ASP A 153 14.17 -0.61 -30.46
C ASP A 153 14.64 0.28 -29.31
N ALA A 154 13.83 1.25 -28.87
CA ALA A 154 14.15 2.11 -27.74
C ALA A 154 14.38 1.35 -26.42
N PHE A 155 13.71 0.20 -26.21
CA PHE A 155 13.94 -0.65 -25.03
C PHE A 155 15.24 -1.45 -25.13
N TYR A 156 15.68 -1.80 -26.35
CA TYR A 156 16.98 -2.44 -26.57
C TYR A 156 18.11 -1.42 -26.46
N GLU A 157 17.98 -0.27 -27.12
CA GLU A 157 18.98 0.81 -27.10
C GLU A 157 19.24 1.32 -25.67
N ILE A 158 18.20 1.47 -24.85
CA ILE A 158 18.40 1.90 -23.46
C ILE A 158 19.12 0.84 -22.62
N ALA A 159 18.86 -0.45 -22.87
CA ALA A 159 19.53 -1.54 -22.15
C ALA A 159 21.01 -1.57 -22.50
N ASP A 160 21.35 -1.39 -23.79
CA ASP A 160 22.72 -1.26 -24.25
C ASP A 160 23.40 0.00 -23.69
N LEU A 161 22.67 1.12 -23.64
CA LEU A 161 23.19 2.37 -23.07
C LEU A 161 23.51 2.22 -21.57
N LEU A 162 22.62 1.57 -20.80
CA LEU A 162 22.87 1.26 -19.39
C LEU A 162 24.09 0.36 -19.20
N TYR A 163 24.28 -0.62 -20.08
CA TYR A 163 25.43 -1.52 -20.02
C TYR A 163 26.75 -0.81 -20.37
N THR A 164 26.75 -0.02 -21.44
CA THR A 164 27.96 0.69 -21.92
C THR A 164 28.45 1.77 -20.95
N LYS A 165 27.54 2.44 -20.24
CA LYS A 165 27.89 3.44 -19.21
C LYS A 165 28.41 2.81 -17.91
N ASN A 166 28.11 1.54 -17.64
CA ASN A 166 28.58 0.79 -16.46
C ASN A 166 29.88 0.02 -16.70
N GLY A 167 30.26 -0.23 -17.96
CA GLY A 167 31.51 -0.91 -18.28
C GLY A 167 32.74 0.00 -18.16
N PRO A 168 33.93 -0.52 -17.84
CA PRO A 168 35.16 0.19 -18.17
C PRO A 168 35.12 0.55 -19.66
N SER A 169 35.71 1.68 -20.06
CA SER A 169 35.67 2.23 -21.41
C SER A 169 36.18 1.24 -22.47
N VAL A 170 35.37 0.27 -22.87
CA VAL A 170 35.75 -0.73 -23.87
C VAL A 170 35.25 -0.25 -25.22
N HIS A 171 36.24 0.06 -26.05
CA HIS A 171 36.14 0.39 -27.47
C HIS A 171 34.95 -0.27 -28.17
N SER A 172 34.17 0.60 -28.83
CA SER A 172 33.21 0.30 -29.88
C SER A 172 33.60 -0.90 -30.74
N ARG A 173 32.90 -2.03 -30.57
CA ARG A 173 32.80 -3.03 -31.63
C ARG A 173 31.53 -2.76 -32.42
N LYS A 174 31.71 -2.22 -33.63
CA LYS A 174 30.70 -2.28 -34.68
C LYS A 174 30.34 -3.75 -34.89
N ILE A 175 29.10 -4.12 -34.59
CA ILE A 175 28.51 -5.36 -35.13
C ILE A 175 27.85 -4.94 -36.43
N VAL A 176 28.50 -5.30 -37.54
CA VAL A 176 27.94 -5.23 -38.89
C VAL A 176 27.08 -6.48 -39.06
N PHE A 177 25.80 -6.28 -39.39
CA PHE A 177 24.99 -7.29 -40.08
C PHE A 177 25.02 -6.99 -41.57
#